data_AF-A0A960PMF9-F1
#
_entry.id   AF-A0A960PMF9-F1
#
_cell.length_a   1.000
_cell.length_b   1.000
_cell.length_c   1.000
_cell.angle_alpha   90.00
_cell.angle_beta   90.00
_cell.angle_gamma   90.00
#
_symmetry.space_group_name_H-M   'P 1'
#
loop_
_entity.id
_entity.type
_entity.pdbx_description
1 polymer ?
#
loop_
_entity_poly.entity_id
_entity_poly.type
_entity_poly.pdbx_seq_one_letter_code
_entity_poly.pdbx_strand_id
1 'polypeptide(L)'
;MVPQELAYKLDRLDAAKDGWDTEVLQQQAQSQLKALVALLLQPAVIEAGSLEELATEDVSGDELRPRALELVLARKDLEVRRLRDDGAPPARFEGRSGLARSLEELRRPYDDPTHLVEHLKLIRIDREDRDATTEIRFEGFGPAAGRPLQLTSYWQVRWLVPEDGPLRISGLEVASFDEVLGPAGGETLFADRTRRILGAEPCFEAQLLPGKRYWAGHLDVALGADILGHHGLAVGDVNGDGREDVYLAQAGGLPNKLLVQQEDGTVRDTAAAAGVDYLDKTTSALFVDFDNDGDQDLVTAAGPLIFHVNDGTGRFRVATALQTFLAMSLAAADYDGDGDLDLYVTRYSPPEETAPIPYHDAENGLPNVLLRNDGEFRFRDATEETGLSENNRRFSFAASWEDYDGDGDPDLYVANDFGRNNLYRNDGGRFRDVAGQAGVEDISAGMSVAWGDYDGDGDWDLYVSNMFSSAGNRIAYQRQFQEQAAQGVRGAFQRHARGNSLFTNAGDGTFRDVSVDAGVTMARWAWASKFVDFDNDGREDLYAVNGYVTNDDADDL
;
A
#
# COMPACT_ATOMS: atom_id res chain seq x y z
N MET A 1 1.17 40.09 9.54
CA MET A 1 0.76 40.23 8.14
C MET A 1 1.03 38.90 7.49
N VAL A 2 -0.03 38.18 7.10
CA VAL A 2 0.12 36.96 6.32
C VAL A 2 0.71 37.35 4.96
N PRO A 3 1.75 36.68 4.45
CA PRO A 3 2.30 36.95 3.12
C PRO A 3 1.20 36.95 2.07
N GLN A 4 1.24 37.86 1.11
CA GLN A 4 0.15 38.07 0.15
C GLN A 4 -0.20 36.79 -0.66
N GLU A 5 0.80 35.92 -0.91
CA GLU A 5 0.59 34.58 -1.47
C GLU A 5 -0.14 33.62 -0.53
N LEU A 6 0.14 33.68 0.78
CA LEU A 6 -0.52 32.84 1.77
C LEU A 6 -1.94 33.36 2.04
N ALA A 7 -2.17 34.68 1.98
CA ALA A 7 -3.50 35.28 2.02
C ALA A 7 -4.33 34.87 0.79
N TYR A 8 -3.72 34.85 -0.40
CA TYR A 8 -4.34 34.36 -1.64
C TYR A 8 -4.68 32.85 -1.58
N LYS A 9 -3.83 32.03 -0.97
CA LYS A 9 -4.11 30.59 -0.73
C LYS A 9 -5.19 30.36 0.35
N LEU A 10 -5.27 31.23 1.36
CA LEU A 10 -6.27 31.15 2.43
C LEU A 10 -7.64 31.72 2.02
N ASP A 11 -7.71 32.61 1.03
CA ASP A 11 -8.97 33.11 0.46
C ASP A 11 -9.75 32.02 -0.31
N ARG A 12 -9.06 30.94 -0.71
CA ARG A 12 -9.63 29.76 -1.41
C ARG A 12 -9.91 28.56 -0.49
N LEU A 13 -10.35 28.82 0.74
CA LEU A 13 -10.75 27.78 1.70
C LEU A 13 -12.26 27.47 1.65
N ASP A 14 -13.04 28.29 0.96
CA ASP A 14 -14.49 28.17 0.89
C ASP A 14 -14.89 27.61 -0.48
N ALA A 15 -15.04 26.29 -0.54
CA ALA A 15 -15.41 25.56 -1.76
C ALA A 15 -16.65 26.15 -2.47
N ALA A 16 -17.59 26.73 -1.71
CA ALA A 16 -18.77 27.37 -2.27
C ALA A 16 -18.43 28.66 -3.05
N LYS A 17 -17.42 29.42 -2.59
CA LYS A 17 -16.96 30.64 -3.26
C LYS A 17 -16.03 30.34 -4.43
N ASP A 18 -15.36 29.19 -4.41
CA ASP A 18 -14.40 28.76 -5.43
C ASP A 18 -15.03 27.95 -6.57
N GLY A 19 -16.35 27.78 -6.58
CA GLY A 19 -17.08 27.04 -7.62
C GLY A 19 -16.97 25.52 -7.51
N TRP A 20 -16.51 25.00 -6.35
CA TRP A 20 -16.45 23.57 -6.05
C TRP A 20 -17.68 23.13 -5.26
N ASP A 21 -18.84 23.34 -5.88
CA ASP A 21 -20.16 22.95 -5.37
C ASP A 21 -20.23 21.48 -4.92
N THR A 22 -19.45 20.61 -5.55
CA THR A 22 -19.29 19.20 -5.21
C THR A 22 -18.57 18.97 -3.88
N GLU A 23 -17.66 19.83 -3.46
CA GLU A 23 -16.98 19.68 -2.15
C GLU A 23 -17.88 20.16 -1.00
N VAL A 24 -18.72 21.18 -1.23
CA VAL A 24 -19.77 21.57 -0.28
C VAL A 24 -20.77 20.42 -0.11
N LEU A 25 -21.20 19.84 -1.22
CA LEU A 25 -22.08 18.68 -1.26
C LEU A 25 -21.44 17.47 -0.58
N GLN A 26 -20.13 17.24 -0.75
CA GLN A 26 -19.39 16.17 -0.08
C GLN A 26 -19.46 16.30 1.45
N GLN A 27 -19.25 17.49 2.01
CA GLN A 27 -19.31 17.71 3.46
C GLN A 27 -20.71 17.45 4.02
N GLN A 28 -21.75 17.86 3.29
CA GLN A 28 -23.14 17.60 3.64
C GLN A 28 -23.46 16.10 3.55
N ALA A 29 -23.04 15.44 2.47
CA ALA A 29 -23.23 14.00 2.29
C ALA A 29 -22.52 13.21 3.39
N GLN A 30 -21.27 13.55 3.72
CA GLN A 30 -20.52 12.90 4.79
C GLN A 30 -21.22 13.04 6.15
N SER A 31 -21.84 14.19 6.42
CA SER A 31 -22.64 14.39 7.64
C SER A 31 -23.88 13.49 7.67
N GLN A 32 -24.58 13.32 6.54
CA GLN A 32 -25.70 12.39 6.42
C GLN A 32 -25.25 10.92 6.57
N LEU A 33 -24.11 10.54 5.99
CA LEU A 33 -23.53 9.20 6.12
C LEU A 33 -23.10 8.91 7.57
N LYS A 34 -22.52 9.89 8.28
CA LYS A 34 -22.20 9.75 9.72
C LYS A 34 -23.46 9.53 10.57
N ALA A 35 -24.57 10.20 10.23
CA ALA A 35 -25.84 9.98 10.91
C ALA A 35 -26.49 8.62 10.54
N LEU A 36 -26.34 8.15 9.30
CA LEU A 36 -26.74 6.79 8.90
C LEU A 36 -25.94 5.72 9.65
N VAL A 37 -24.63 5.91 9.80
CA VAL A 37 -23.76 5.06 10.62
C VAL A 37 -24.20 5.04 12.08
N ALA A 38 -24.46 6.21 12.66
CA ALA A 38 -24.96 6.30 14.03
C ALA A 38 -26.29 5.55 14.22
N LEU A 39 -27.12 5.45 13.18
CA LEU A 39 -28.36 4.65 13.19
C LEU A 39 -28.06 3.14 13.07
N LEU A 40 -27.12 2.74 12.22
CA LEU A 40 -26.62 1.37 12.08
C LEU A 40 -25.92 0.83 13.35
N LEU A 41 -25.50 1.70 14.26
CA LEU A 41 -24.88 1.31 15.53
C LEU A 41 -25.84 1.27 16.72
N GLN A 42 -27.08 1.72 16.56
CA GLN A 42 -28.03 1.78 17.67
C GLN A 42 -28.65 0.40 17.97
N PRO A 43 -28.80 -0.01 19.23
CA PRO A 43 -29.41 -1.30 19.56
C PRO A 43 -30.90 -1.38 19.21
N ALA A 44 -31.55 -0.23 19.01
CA ALA A 44 -32.95 -0.18 18.61
C ALA A 44 -33.13 -0.64 17.16
N VAL A 45 -34.28 -1.26 16.88
CA VAL A 45 -34.69 -1.58 15.51
C VAL A 45 -34.83 -0.27 14.73
N ILE A 46 -34.27 -0.25 13.52
CA ILE A 46 -34.41 0.88 12.61
C ILE A 46 -35.83 0.90 12.08
N GLU A 47 -36.57 1.97 12.42
CA GLU A 47 -37.92 2.20 11.95
C GLU A 47 -37.93 3.31 10.89
N ALA A 48 -38.99 3.35 10.08
CA ALA A 48 -39.14 4.35 9.03
C ALA A 48 -39.07 5.80 9.54
N GLY A 49 -39.52 6.05 10.78
CA GLY A 49 -39.46 7.37 11.41
C GLY A 49 -38.03 7.83 11.70
N SER A 50 -37.11 6.91 12.02
CA SER A 50 -35.70 7.23 12.27
C SER A 50 -34.95 7.69 11.01
N LEU A 51 -35.54 7.47 9.83
CA LEU A 51 -34.99 7.86 8.53
C LEU A 51 -35.60 9.15 7.98
N GLU A 52 -36.48 9.82 8.71
CA GLU A 52 -37.21 11.01 8.20
C GLU A 52 -36.26 12.16 7.82
N GLU A 53 -35.19 12.36 8.60
CA GLU A 53 -34.18 13.37 8.34
C GLU A 53 -33.11 12.93 7.34
N LEU A 54 -32.92 11.62 7.15
CA LEU A 54 -31.87 11.01 6.33
C LEU A 54 -32.31 10.72 4.89
N ALA A 55 -33.59 10.38 4.68
CA ALA A 55 -34.10 9.90 3.40
C ALA A 55 -35.44 10.55 3.02
N THR A 56 -35.67 10.66 1.72
CA THR A 56 -36.95 11.07 1.14
C THR A 56 -38.05 10.04 1.45
N GLU A 57 -39.33 10.45 1.38
CA GLU A 57 -40.45 9.54 1.66
C GLU A 57 -40.55 8.42 0.62
N ASP A 58 -40.26 8.76 -0.63
CA ASP A 58 -40.27 7.92 -1.83
C ASP A 58 -38.91 7.28 -2.15
N VAL A 59 -37.98 7.28 -1.19
CA VAL A 59 -36.65 6.67 -1.36
C VAL A 59 -36.77 5.23 -1.88
N SER A 60 -35.99 4.89 -2.89
CA SER A 60 -36.02 3.55 -3.49
C SER A 60 -34.64 3.12 -3.93
N GLY A 61 -34.41 1.82 -3.96
CA GLY A 61 -33.08 1.31 -4.22
C GLY A 61 -32.99 -0.20 -4.14
N ASP A 62 -31.78 -0.71 -4.25
CA ASP A 62 -31.46 -2.12 -4.11
C ASP A 62 -31.39 -2.49 -2.63
N GLU A 63 -31.76 -3.73 -2.29
CA GLU A 63 -31.50 -4.26 -0.95
C GLU A 63 -29.99 -4.27 -0.68
N LEU A 64 -29.56 -3.50 0.33
CA LEU A 64 -28.15 -3.25 0.68
C LEU A 64 -27.37 -4.51 1.06
N ARG A 65 -28.05 -5.58 1.47
CA ARG A 65 -27.52 -6.93 1.53
C ARG A 65 -28.20 -7.76 0.44
N PRO A 66 -27.55 -8.00 -0.71
CA PRO A 66 -28.15 -8.74 -1.80
C PRO A 66 -28.48 -10.18 -1.40
N ARG A 67 -29.53 -10.74 -2.02
CA ARG A 67 -29.92 -12.15 -1.83
C ARG A 67 -29.18 -13.12 -2.75
N ALA A 68 -28.71 -12.61 -3.90
CA ALA A 68 -28.02 -13.38 -4.92
C ALA A 68 -26.51 -13.36 -4.66
N LEU A 69 -26.09 -14.02 -3.58
CA LEU A 69 -24.67 -14.20 -3.28
C LEU A 69 -24.21 -15.56 -3.81
N GLU A 70 -23.08 -15.57 -4.53
CA GLU A 70 -22.38 -16.77 -4.94
C GLU A 70 -21.18 -17.03 -4.04
N LEU A 71 -20.91 -18.30 -3.73
CA LEU A 71 -19.74 -18.71 -2.97
C LEU A 71 -18.54 -18.76 -3.94
N VAL A 72 -17.61 -17.82 -3.80
CA VAL A 72 -16.42 -17.74 -4.66
C VAL A 72 -15.20 -18.42 -4.03
N LEU A 73 -15.17 -18.51 -2.70
CA LEU A 73 -14.13 -19.21 -1.95
C LEU A 73 -14.73 -19.94 -0.75
N ALA A 74 -14.33 -21.18 -0.54
CA ALA A 74 -14.71 -21.95 0.65
C ALA A 74 -13.54 -22.82 1.11
N ARG A 75 -12.85 -22.33 2.14
CA ARG A 75 -11.76 -23.01 2.85
C ARG A 75 -12.18 -23.27 4.30
N LYS A 76 -11.34 -23.95 5.08
CA LYS A 76 -11.64 -24.32 6.47
C LYS A 76 -11.75 -23.11 7.41
N ASP A 77 -11.02 -22.06 7.07
CA ASP A 77 -10.77 -20.83 7.82
C ASP A 77 -11.38 -19.60 7.16
N LEU A 78 -11.81 -19.69 5.89
CA LEU A 78 -12.36 -18.56 5.16
C LEU A 78 -13.47 -18.99 4.19
N GLU A 79 -14.60 -18.30 4.24
CA GLU A 79 -15.63 -18.34 3.20
C GLU A 79 -15.81 -16.95 2.62
N VAL A 80 -15.79 -16.83 1.29
CA VAL A 80 -16.06 -15.57 0.59
C VAL A 80 -17.28 -15.77 -0.30
N ARG A 81 -18.29 -14.93 -0.10
CA ARG A 81 -19.45 -14.83 -0.99
C ARG A 81 -19.48 -13.46 -1.64
N ARG A 82 -19.76 -13.42 -2.94
CA ARG A 82 -19.82 -12.19 -3.73
C ARG A 82 -21.20 -12.02 -4.35
N LEU A 83 -21.60 -10.78 -4.61
CA LEU A 83 -22.75 -10.47 -5.46
C LEU A 83 -22.57 -11.15 -6.82
N ARG A 84 -23.52 -12.00 -7.19
CA ARG A 84 -23.54 -12.69 -8.47
C ARG A 84 -23.86 -11.72 -9.61
N ASP A 85 -23.04 -11.71 -10.65
CA ASP A 85 -23.27 -10.94 -11.88
C ASP A 85 -23.85 -11.83 -13.00
N ASP A 86 -25.13 -12.20 -12.87
CA ASP A 86 -25.86 -13.00 -13.86
C ASP A 86 -26.85 -12.16 -14.70
N GLY A 87 -26.78 -10.83 -14.56
CA GLY A 87 -27.71 -9.88 -15.19
C GLY A 87 -29.15 -9.94 -14.64
N ALA A 88 -29.43 -10.69 -13.57
CA ALA A 88 -30.73 -10.66 -12.92
C ALA A 88 -30.95 -9.31 -12.21
N PRO A 89 -32.17 -8.75 -12.25
CA PRO A 89 -32.44 -7.50 -11.55
C PRO A 89 -32.26 -7.69 -10.04
N PRO A 90 -31.63 -6.73 -9.34
CA PRO A 90 -31.46 -6.81 -7.90
C PRO A 90 -32.82 -6.78 -7.19
N ALA A 91 -32.87 -7.37 -5.99
CA ALA A 91 -34.00 -7.16 -5.10
C ALA A 91 -34.06 -5.68 -4.70
N ARG A 92 -35.27 -5.09 -4.69
CA ARG A 92 -35.48 -3.65 -4.48
C ARG A 92 -36.28 -3.38 -3.22
N PHE A 93 -36.00 -2.25 -2.57
CA PHE A 93 -36.84 -1.67 -1.53
C PHE A 93 -37.55 -0.40 -2.03
N GLU A 94 -38.69 -0.08 -1.42
CA GLU A 94 -39.43 1.16 -1.67
C GLU A 94 -39.85 1.82 -0.37
N GLY A 95 -39.75 3.15 -0.35
CA GLY A 95 -40.03 4.02 0.78
C GLY A 95 -39.10 3.81 1.97
N ARG A 96 -39.23 4.69 2.97
CA ARG A 96 -38.44 4.63 4.21
C ARG A 96 -38.60 3.31 4.96
N SER A 97 -39.78 2.70 4.93
CA SER A 97 -40.01 1.38 5.54
C SER A 97 -39.24 0.27 4.85
N GLY A 98 -39.08 0.35 3.52
CA GLY A 98 -38.25 -0.57 2.75
C GLY A 98 -36.76 -0.39 3.08
N LEU A 99 -36.30 0.87 3.09
CA LEU A 99 -34.91 1.20 3.44
C LEU A 99 -34.56 0.74 4.86
N ALA A 100 -35.43 1.01 5.84
CA ALA A 100 -35.27 0.57 7.23
C ALA A 100 -35.09 -0.95 7.31
N ARG A 101 -35.94 -1.72 6.62
CA ARG A 101 -35.80 -3.18 6.56
C ARG A 101 -34.50 -3.61 5.90
N SER A 102 -34.09 -2.93 4.83
CA SER A 102 -32.85 -3.24 4.13
C SER A 102 -31.61 -2.99 5.01
N LEU A 103 -31.61 -1.92 5.81
CA LEU A 103 -30.56 -1.63 6.78
C LEU A 103 -30.55 -2.68 7.90
N GLU A 104 -31.71 -3.12 8.37
CA GLU A 104 -31.80 -4.23 9.33
C GLU A 104 -31.26 -5.54 8.77
N GLU A 105 -31.58 -5.89 7.53
CA GLU A 105 -31.03 -7.10 6.89
C GLU A 105 -29.50 -7.02 6.67
N LEU A 106 -28.95 -5.80 6.50
CA LEU A 106 -27.50 -5.58 6.45
C LEU A 106 -26.83 -5.85 7.81
N ARG A 107 -27.50 -5.51 8.92
CA ARG A 107 -27.01 -5.71 10.30
C ARG A 107 -27.26 -7.10 10.83
N ARG A 108 -28.31 -7.77 10.35
CA ARG A 108 -28.82 -9.05 10.83
C ARG A 108 -27.78 -10.18 10.96
N PRO A 109 -26.76 -10.30 10.08
CA PRO A 109 -25.76 -11.35 10.24
C PRO A 109 -24.91 -11.22 11.51
N TYR A 110 -24.74 -10.00 12.03
CA TYR A 110 -23.91 -9.76 13.20
C TYR A 110 -24.63 -10.14 14.50
N ASP A 111 -23.86 -10.69 15.45
CA ASP A 111 -24.36 -11.10 16.75
C ASP A 111 -24.81 -9.90 17.61
N ASP A 112 -24.06 -8.80 17.51
CA ASP A 112 -24.37 -7.53 18.15
C ASP A 112 -24.05 -6.38 17.18
N PRO A 113 -25.08 -5.68 16.67
CA PRO A 113 -24.86 -4.63 15.69
C PRO A 113 -24.32 -3.33 16.30
N THR A 114 -24.20 -3.23 17.63
CA THR A 114 -23.55 -2.11 18.32
C THR A 114 -22.03 -2.29 18.47
N HIS A 115 -21.55 -3.52 18.24
CA HIS A 115 -20.13 -3.89 18.23
C HIS A 115 -19.55 -3.98 16.81
N LEU A 116 -20.33 -3.59 15.80
CA LEU A 116 -19.87 -3.42 14.43
C LEU A 116 -18.83 -2.30 14.39
N VAL A 117 -17.70 -2.54 13.74
CA VAL A 117 -16.80 -1.45 13.30
C VAL A 117 -17.16 -1.16 11.87
N GLU A 118 -17.63 0.06 11.59
CA GLU A 118 -18.00 0.47 10.24
C GLU A 118 -17.26 1.68 9.71
N HIS A 119 -17.11 1.69 8.38
CA HIS A 119 -16.57 2.81 7.62
C HIS A 119 -17.43 3.06 6.38
N LEU A 120 -17.95 4.29 6.25
CA LEU A 120 -18.55 4.79 5.02
C LEU A 120 -17.61 5.83 4.40
N LYS A 121 -16.87 5.44 3.37
CA LYS A 121 -15.96 6.35 2.66
C LYS A 121 -16.60 6.82 1.36
N LEU A 122 -16.75 8.13 1.18
CA LEU A 122 -17.15 8.71 -0.11
C LEU A 122 -15.95 8.77 -1.05
N ILE A 123 -16.08 8.12 -2.21
CA ILE A 123 -14.99 7.96 -3.19
C ILE A 123 -15.22 8.84 -4.43
N ARG A 124 -16.48 8.98 -4.88
CA ARG A 124 -16.85 9.86 -5.99
C ARG A 124 -18.08 10.69 -5.68
N ILE A 125 -18.17 11.82 -6.37
CA ILE A 125 -19.34 12.69 -6.34
C ILE A 125 -19.56 13.33 -7.70
N ASP A 126 -20.80 13.25 -8.16
CA ASP A 126 -21.29 13.89 -9.37
C ASP A 126 -22.53 14.70 -9.02
N ARG A 127 -22.64 15.88 -9.63
CA ARG A 127 -23.79 16.77 -9.44
C ARG A 127 -24.37 17.16 -10.78
N GLU A 128 -25.68 17.02 -10.91
CA GLU A 128 -26.47 17.47 -12.05
C GLU A 128 -27.66 18.29 -11.53
N ASP A 129 -27.59 19.63 -11.65
CA ASP A 129 -28.61 20.58 -11.16
C ASP A 129 -29.01 20.40 -9.68
N ARG A 130 -30.20 19.82 -9.42
CA ARG A 130 -30.78 19.55 -8.08
C ARG A 130 -30.56 18.13 -7.59
N ASP A 131 -29.99 17.28 -8.44
CA ASP A 131 -29.69 15.90 -8.11
C ASP A 131 -28.18 15.71 -7.97
N ALA A 132 -27.81 14.88 -7.01
CA ALA A 132 -26.43 14.55 -6.73
C ALA A 132 -26.30 13.03 -6.60
N THR A 133 -25.21 12.47 -7.11
CA THR A 133 -24.89 11.06 -6.95
C THR A 133 -23.51 10.94 -6.30
N THR A 134 -23.37 10.03 -5.34
CA THR A 134 -22.07 9.71 -4.75
C THR A 134 -21.79 8.22 -4.84
N GLU A 135 -20.55 7.85 -5.12
CA GLU A 135 -20.07 6.49 -4.93
C GLU A 135 -19.46 6.39 -3.52
N ILE A 136 -19.94 5.45 -2.73
CA ILE A 136 -19.45 5.24 -1.36
C ILE A 136 -19.05 3.77 -1.16
N ARG A 137 -18.01 3.55 -0.37
CA ARG A 137 -17.58 2.24 0.09
C ARG A 137 -18.03 2.04 1.53
N PHE A 138 -18.82 1.00 1.75
CA PHE A 138 -19.21 0.48 3.04
C PHE A 138 -18.28 -0.65 3.44
N GLU A 139 -17.76 -0.58 4.65
CA GLU A 139 -17.10 -1.68 5.34
C GLU A 139 -17.79 -1.87 6.69
N GLY A 140 -18.12 -3.11 7.03
CA GLY A 140 -18.59 -3.49 8.35
C GLY A 140 -17.81 -4.72 8.82
N PHE A 141 -17.36 -4.72 10.07
CA PHE A 141 -16.64 -5.83 10.68
C PHE A 141 -17.17 -6.15 12.08
N GLY A 142 -17.48 -7.42 12.34
CA GLY A 142 -17.96 -7.84 13.66
C GLY A 142 -18.20 -9.35 13.76
N PRO A 143 -18.48 -9.87 14.96
CA PRO A 143 -18.82 -11.28 15.14
C PRO A 143 -20.19 -11.62 14.55
N ALA A 144 -20.31 -12.80 13.94
CA ALA A 144 -21.52 -13.37 13.36
C ALA A 144 -21.57 -14.88 13.62
N ALA A 145 -22.53 -15.33 14.44
CA ALA A 145 -22.63 -16.69 14.93
C ALA A 145 -21.30 -17.23 15.52
N GLY A 146 -20.57 -16.37 16.24
CA GLY A 146 -19.26 -16.71 16.81
C GLY A 146 -18.09 -16.77 15.81
N ARG A 147 -18.27 -16.33 14.57
CA ARG A 147 -17.22 -16.20 13.54
C ARG A 147 -16.95 -14.73 13.24
N PRO A 148 -15.74 -14.30 12.88
CA PRO A 148 -15.53 -12.96 12.35
C PRO A 148 -16.24 -12.82 11.01
N LEU A 149 -16.99 -11.74 10.80
CA LEU A 149 -17.62 -11.40 9.53
C LEU A 149 -17.17 -10.01 9.11
N GLN A 150 -16.76 -9.90 7.84
CA GLN A 150 -16.56 -8.64 7.15
C GLN A 150 -17.54 -8.54 5.99
N LEU A 151 -18.25 -7.42 5.93
CA LEU A 151 -19.03 -7.01 4.75
C LEU A 151 -18.30 -5.85 4.08
N THR A 152 -18.15 -5.91 2.77
CA THR A 152 -17.60 -4.80 1.97
C THR A 152 -18.50 -4.57 0.77
N SER A 153 -18.89 -3.33 0.51
CA SER A 153 -19.82 -3.04 -0.57
C SER A 153 -19.63 -1.64 -1.13
N TYR A 154 -19.82 -1.47 -2.44
CA TYR A 154 -19.83 -0.17 -3.09
C TYR A 154 -21.26 0.22 -3.43
N TRP A 155 -21.70 1.40 -3.00
CA TRP A 155 -23.04 1.92 -3.25
C TRP A 155 -23.00 3.19 -4.09
N GLN A 156 -23.91 3.30 -5.04
CA GLN A 156 -24.28 4.57 -5.64
C GLN A 156 -25.46 5.16 -4.86
N VAL A 157 -25.25 6.32 -4.25
CA VAL A 157 -26.28 7.03 -3.49
C VAL A 157 -26.76 8.21 -4.30
N ARG A 158 -28.06 8.28 -4.58
CA ARG A 158 -28.71 9.47 -5.11
C ARG A 158 -29.21 10.34 -3.96
N TRP A 159 -29.01 11.63 -4.10
CA TRP A 159 -29.35 12.66 -3.12
C TRP A 159 -30.32 13.65 -3.73
N LEU A 160 -31.37 13.97 -2.99
CA LEU A 160 -32.17 15.16 -3.21
C LEU A 160 -31.44 16.35 -2.56
N VAL A 161 -31.11 17.36 -3.37
CA VAL A 161 -30.50 18.61 -2.90
C VAL A 161 -31.61 19.67 -2.72
N PRO A 162 -32.10 19.93 -1.49
CA PRO A 162 -33.13 20.93 -1.28
C PRO A 162 -32.58 22.36 -1.42
N GLU A 163 -33.46 23.34 -1.62
CA GLU A 163 -33.09 24.77 -1.62
C GLU A 163 -32.65 25.27 -0.24
N ASP A 164 -33.19 24.67 0.83
CA ASP A 164 -32.83 24.93 2.22
C ASP A 164 -32.91 23.63 3.04
N GLY A 165 -31.98 23.42 3.97
CA GLY A 165 -31.87 22.21 4.79
C GLY A 165 -30.88 21.14 4.29
N PRO A 166 -30.80 19.99 4.98
CA PRO A 166 -29.82 18.96 4.69
C PRO A 166 -30.20 18.12 3.45
N LEU A 167 -29.19 17.55 2.80
CA LEU A 167 -29.36 16.52 1.78
C LEU A 167 -30.16 15.34 2.32
N ARG A 168 -30.94 14.72 1.45
CA ARG A 168 -31.68 13.48 1.78
C ARG A 168 -31.42 12.43 0.74
N ILE A 169 -31.25 11.19 1.18
CA ILE A 169 -31.12 10.04 0.29
C ILE A 169 -32.43 9.86 -0.48
N SER A 170 -32.35 9.89 -1.81
CA SER A 170 -33.45 9.61 -2.73
C SER A 170 -33.33 8.23 -3.37
N GLY A 171 -32.14 7.66 -3.42
CA GLY A 171 -31.98 6.25 -3.75
C GLY A 171 -30.60 5.67 -3.47
N LEU A 172 -30.55 4.34 -3.48
CA LEU A 172 -29.35 3.56 -3.16
C LEU A 172 -29.26 2.38 -4.14
N GLU A 173 -28.13 2.20 -4.80
CA GLU A 173 -27.88 1.07 -5.69
C GLU A 173 -26.59 0.38 -5.30
N VAL A 174 -26.59 -0.96 -5.29
CA VAL A 174 -25.43 -1.76 -4.86
C VAL A 174 -24.64 -2.15 -6.09
N ALA A 175 -23.44 -1.57 -6.25
CA ALA A 175 -22.54 -1.85 -7.37
C ALA A 175 -21.76 -3.16 -7.16
N SER A 176 -21.33 -3.43 -5.94
CA SER A 176 -20.66 -4.68 -5.55
C SER A 176 -20.90 -5.00 -4.08
N PHE A 177 -20.79 -6.28 -3.73
CA PHE A 177 -20.96 -6.74 -2.35
C PHE A 177 -20.13 -8.00 -2.12
N ASP A 178 -19.33 -8.00 -1.07
CA ASP A 178 -18.54 -9.13 -0.58
C ASP A 178 -18.89 -9.42 0.89
N GLU A 179 -19.08 -10.71 1.19
CA GLU A 179 -19.27 -11.27 2.52
C GLU A 179 -18.11 -12.23 2.80
N VAL A 180 -17.21 -11.83 3.70
CA VAL A 180 -16.04 -12.61 4.10
C VAL A 180 -16.26 -13.11 5.52
N LEU A 181 -16.43 -14.43 5.65
CA LEU A 181 -16.69 -15.09 6.93
C LEU A 181 -15.45 -15.88 7.34
N GLY A 182 -14.83 -15.45 8.43
CA GLY A 182 -13.61 -16.03 8.97
C GLY A 182 -13.82 -17.38 9.67
N PRO A 183 -12.80 -17.86 10.41
CA PRO A 183 -12.76 -19.20 10.98
C PRO A 183 -13.94 -19.54 11.90
N ALA A 184 -14.43 -20.79 11.83
CA ALA A 184 -15.52 -21.31 12.66
C ALA A 184 -15.26 -21.21 14.18
N GLY A 185 -13.99 -21.13 14.60
CA GLY A 185 -13.58 -21.01 16.00
C GLY A 185 -13.61 -19.59 16.56
N GLY A 186 -13.97 -18.58 15.75
CA GLY A 186 -13.96 -17.17 16.18
C GLY A 186 -12.59 -16.50 16.13
N GLU A 187 -11.55 -17.24 15.76
CA GLU A 187 -10.19 -16.72 15.64
C GLU A 187 -10.06 -15.83 14.41
N THR A 188 -9.18 -14.83 14.46
CA THR A 188 -8.82 -14.02 13.29
C THR A 188 -7.84 -14.78 12.40
N LEU A 189 -7.81 -14.45 11.09
CA LEU A 189 -6.83 -15.04 10.16
C LEU A 189 -5.39 -14.71 10.60
N PHE A 190 -5.18 -13.47 11.06
CA PHE A 190 -3.92 -13.01 11.64
C PHE A 190 -4.09 -12.69 13.11
N ALA A 191 -3.13 -13.11 13.93
CA ALA A 191 -3.06 -12.74 15.35
C ALA A 191 -1.76 -12.00 15.63
N ASP A 192 -1.84 -10.85 16.30
CA ASP A 192 -0.66 -10.14 16.75
C ASP A 192 0.09 -11.00 17.79
N ARG A 193 1.32 -11.40 17.44
CA ARG A 193 2.25 -12.14 18.31
C ARG A 193 3.44 -11.32 18.75
N THR A 194 3.50 -10.03 18.41
CA THR A 194 4.64 -9.15 18.62
C THR A 194 5.13 -9.18 20.06
N ARG A 195 4.24 -8.97 21.04
CA ARG A 195 4.62 -9.01 22.47
C ARG A 195 5.05 -10.40 22.93
N ARG A 196 4.54 -11.48 22.35
CA ARG A 196 4.96 -12.83 22.71
C ARG A 196 6.38 -13.13 22.23
N ILE A 197 6.73 -12.64 21.05
CA ILE A 197 8.04 -12.84 20.42
C ILE A 197 9.08 -11.88 21.00
N LEU A 198 8.76 -10.59 21.07
CA LEU A 198 9.69 -9.51 21.45
C LEU A 198 9.60 -9.10 22.91
N GLY A 199 8.53 -9.44 23.64
CA GLY A 199 8.24 -8.85 24.94
C GLY A 199 9.24 -9.16 26.05
N ALA A 200 10.07 -10.19 25.88
CA ALA A 200 11.15 -10.51 26.80
C ALA A 200 12.43 -9.68 26.53
N GLU A 201 12.56 -9.08 25.34
CA GLU A 201 13.73 -8.31 24.96
C GLU A 201 13.65 -6.87 25.47
N PRO A 202 14.67 -6.37 26.19
CA PRO A 202 14.66 -5.01 26.72
C PRO A 202 14.43 -3.92 25.67
N CYS A 203 14.91 -4.14 24.43
CA CYS A 203 14.71 -3.19 23.34
C CYS A 203 13.25 -3.04 22.92
N PHE A 204 12.39 -4.04 23.19
CA PHE A 204 10.97 -3.94 22.84
C PHE A 204 10.30 -2.82 23.62
N GLU A 205 10.40 -2.81 24.94
CA GLU A 205 9.82 -1.73 25.75
C GLU A 205 10.58 -0.42 25.62
N ALA A 206 11.92 -0.48 25.55
CA ALA A 206 12.75 0.73 25.59
C ALA A 206 12.86 1.46 24.25
N GLN A 207 12.70 0.77 23.11
CA GLN A 207 12.96 1.33 21.78
C GLN A 207 11.83 1.13 20.78
N LEU A 208 11.29 -0.09 20.66
CA LEU A 208 10.31 -0.41 19.60
C LEU A 208 8.89 0.07 19.95
N LEU A 209 8.43 -0.19 21.18
CA LEU A 209 7.08 0.11 21.64
C LEU A 209 6.72 1.62 21.65
N PRO A 210 7.62 2.57 22.02
CA PRO A 210 7.30 4.00 21.99
C PRO A 210 6.90 4.54 20.60
N GLY A 211 7.34 3.87 19.54
CA GLY A 211 7.00 4.21 18.16
C GLY A 211 7.61 5.52 17.65
N LYS A 212 7.36 5.84 16.37
CA LYS A 212 8.00 6.95 15.65
C LYS A 212 7.66 8.33 16.21
N ARG A 213 6.40 8.57 16.59
CA ARG A 213 5.96 9.86 17.15
C ARG A 213 6.71 10.22 18.43
N TYR A 214 6.95 9.24 19.30
CA TYR A 214 7.75 9.46 20.50
C TYR A 214 9.17 9.88 20.13
N TRP A 215 9.86 9.10 19.28
CA TRP A 215 11.24 9.37 18.92
C TRP A 215 11.44 10.67 18.14
N ALA A 216 10.54 11.01 17.22
CA ALA A 216 10.57 12.30 16.51
C ALA A 216 10.45 13.50 17.46
N GLY A 217 9.82 13.34 18.63
CA GLY A 217 9.75 14.36 19.67
C GLY A 217 10.95 14.40 20.64
N HIS A 218 11.85 13.42 20.57
CA HIS A 218 12.97 13.27 21.52
C HIS A 218 14.36 13.27 20.86
N LEU A 219 14.44 13.00 19.56
CA LEU A 219 15.69 13.00 18.79
C LEU A 219 15.79 14.28 17.95
N ASP A 220 17.03 14.70 17.68
CA ASP A 220 17.28 15.84 16.80
C ASP A 220 16.89 15.47 15.36
N VAL A 221 16.17 16.38 14.68
CA VAL A 221 15.78 16.22 13.28
C VAL A 221 16.99 16.00 12.36
N ALA A 222 18.17 16.51 12.73
CA ALA A 222 19.42 16.31 12.00
C ALA A 222 19.85 14.83 11.95
N LEU A 223 19.36 13.98 12.85
CA LEU A 223 19.60 12.54 12.85
C LEU A 223 18.65 11.79 11.89
N GLY A 224 17.76 12.52 11.20
CA GLY A 224 16.83 11.93 10.24
C GLY A 224 15.72 11.09 10.89
N ALA A 225 15.41 11.36 12.15
CA ALA A 225 14.23 10.84 12.84
C ALA A 225 12.96 11.54 12.31
N ASP A 226 12.43 11.03 11.20
CA ASP A 226 11.22 11.52 10.55
C ASP A 226 9.99 10.68 10.93
N ILE A 227 8.80 11.30 10.80
CA ILE A 227 7.50 10.72 11.12
C ILE A 227 7.05 9.67 10.10
N LEU A 228 7.57 9.69 8.86
CA LEU A 228 7.23 8.73 7.81
C LEU A 228 7.89 7.36 8.02
N GLY A 229 9.05 7.30 8.68
CA GLY A 229 9.62 6.05 9.20
C GLY A 229 10.01 5.01 8.15
N HIS A 230 10.56 5.42 7.02
CA HIS A 230 10.92 4.60 5.85
C HIS A 230 12.17 3.71 5.99
N HIS A 231 12.32 3.01 7.11
CA HIS A 231 13.48 2.14 7.33
C HIS A 231 13.16 0.71 6.89
N GLY A 232 14.10 0.11 6.17
CA GLY A 232 14.02 -1.28 5.75
C GLY A 232 14.28 -2.28 6.87
N LEU A 233 14.05 -3.53 6.53
CA LEU A 233 14.46 -4.69 7.32
C LEU A 233 15.12 -5.71 6.38
N ALA A 234 15.98 -6.55 6.93
CA ALA A 234 16.51 -7.73 6.25
C ALA A 234 16.12 -8.98 7.05
N VAL A 235 15.89 -10.08 6.33
CA VAL A 235 15.58 -11.39 6.90
C VAL A 235 16.62 -12.37 6.38
N GLY A 236 17.17 -13.19 7.26
CA GLY A 236 18.21 -14.15 6.92
C GLY A 236 18.67 -14.95 8.14
N ASP A 237 19.17 -16.16 7.93
CA ASP A 237 19.78 -16.99 8.99
C ASP A 237 21.24 -16.59 9.17
N VAL A 238 21.53 -15.78 10.20
CA VAL A 238 22.89 -15.25 10.37
C VAL A 238 23.82 -16.20 11.09
N ASN A 239 23.30 -17.26 11.71
CA ASN A 239 24.06 -18.14 12.60
C ASN A 239 24.06 -19.62 12.18
N GLY A 240 23.39 -19.94 11.07
CA GLY A 240 23.34 -21.26 10.46
C GLY A 240 22.49 -22.27 11.23
N ASP A 241 21.54 -21.84 12.07
CA ASP A 241 20.67 -22.74 12.85
C ASP A 241 19.39 -23.16 12.10
N GLY A 242 19.20 -22.67 10.88
CA GLY A 242 18.06 -22.92 10.01
C GLY A 242 16.82 -22.09 10.36
N ARG A 243 16.96 -21.02 11.14
CA ARG A 243 15.88 -20.09 11.49
C ARG A 243 16.17 -18.71 10.95
N GLU A 244 15.11 -18.06 10.48
CA GLU A 244 15.21 -16.70 9.98
C GLU A 244 15.36 -15.69 11.12
N ASP A 245 16.41 -14.87 11.05
CA ASP A 245 16.66 -13.74 11.92
C ASP A 245 16.27 -12.43 11.24
N VAL A 246 16.14 -11.36 12.02
CA VAL A 246 15.73 -10.05 11.49
C VAL A 246 16.76 -8.97 11.82
N TYR A 247 17.30 -8.31 10.80
CA TYR A 247 18.00 -7.05 10.97
C TYR A 247 17.03 -5.89 10.73
N LEU A 248 16.84 -5.04 11.73
CA LEU A 248 15.93 -3.91 11.68
C LEU A 248 16.73 -2.60 11.63
N ALA A 249 16.67 -1.92 10.49
CA ALA A 249 17.23 -0.59 10.33
C ALA A 249 16.41 0.44 11.13
N GLN A 250 17.09 1.46 11.64
CA GLN A 250 16.49 2.47 12.51
C GLN A 250 16.78 3.90 12.04
N ALA A 251 16.02 4.83 12.60
CA ALA A 251 16.32 6.25 12.47
C ALA A 251 17.64 6.57 13.17
N GLY A 252 18.33 7.60 12.70
CA GLY A 252 19.57 8.01 13.34
C GLY A 252 19.34 8.39 14.81
N GLY A 253 20.33 8.10 15.65
CA GLY A 253 20.26 8.21 17.10
C GLY A 253 19.67 7.00 17.81
N LEU A 254 19.06 6.05 17.08
CA LEU A 254 18.62 4.77 17.61
C LEU A 254 19.51 3.65 17.07
N PRO A 255 20.00 2.73 17.92
CA PRO A 255 20.79 1.61 17.45
C PRO A 255 19.93 0.65 16.64
N ASN A 256 20.43 0.23 15.47
CA ASN A 256 19.85 -0.87 14.71
C ASN A 256 19.73 -2.15 15.57
N LYS A 257 18.84 -3.06 15.16
CA LYS A 257 18.58 -4.32 15.88
C LYS A 257 18.90 -5.53 15.03
N LEU A 258 19.44 -6.56 15.65
CA LEU A 258 19.67 -7.88 15.06
C LEU A 258 18.99 -8.87 15.98
N LEU A 259 17.77 -9.24 15.62
CA LEU A 259 16.86 -10.04 16.39
C LEU A 259 17.02 -11.50 15.96
N VAL A 260 17.87 -12.23 16.68
CA VAL A 260 18.19 -13.63 16.40
C VAL A 260 17.11 -14.53 16.99
N GLN A 261 16.41 -15.30 16.16
CA GLN A 261 15.35 -16.21 16.57
C GLN A 261 15.89 -17.33 17.46
N GLN A 262 15.10 -17.71 18.46
CA GLN A 262 15.41 -18.80 19.37
C GLN A 262 14.47 -19.99 19.09
N GLU A 263 14.86 -21.19 19.56
CA GLU A 263 14.06 -22.41 19.34
C GLU A 263 12.61 -22.32 19.86
N ASP A 264 12.36 -21.50 20.87
CA ASP A 264 11.03 -21.30 21.46
C ASP A 264 10.17 -20.22 20.74
N GLY A 265 10.70 -19.64 19.65
CA GLY A 265 10.06 -18.60 18.86
C GLY A 265 10.18 -17.19 19.45
N THR A 266 10.92 -17.01 20.54
CA THR A 266 11.36 -15.67 20.99
C THR A 266 12.58 -15.21 20.19
N VAL A 267 13.05 -13.99 20.40
CA VAL A 267 14.26 -13.47 19.77
C VAL A 267 15.24 -12.92 20.80
N ARG A 268 16.50 -12.73 20.40
CA ARG A 268 17.54 -12.04 21.15
C ARG A 268 18.12 -10.89 20.33
N ASP A 269 18.16 -9.68 20.89
CA ASP A 269 18.89 -8.58 20.27
C ASP A 269 20.40 -8.77 20.46
N THR A 270 21.11 -9.05 19.37
CA THR A 270 22.56 -9.30 19.36
C THR A 270 23.35 -8.20 18.64
N ALA A 271 22.70 -7.14 18.15
CA ALA A 271 23.33 -6.15 17.26
C ALA A 271 24.62 -5.54 17.84
N ALA A 272 24.59 -5.16 19.12
CA ALA A 272 25.75 -4.56 19.78
C ALA A 272 26.91 -5.55 19.97
N ALA A 273 26.60 -6.82 20.26
CA ALA A 273 27.61 -7.86 20.37
C ALA A 273 28.22 -8.22 19.01
N ALA A 274 27.40 -8.14 17.96
CA ALA A 274 27.78 -8.34 16.57
C ALA A 274 28.48 -7.12 15.93
N GLY A 275 28.45 -5.95 16.59
CA GLY A 275 29.08 -4.71 16.10
C GLY A 275 28.33 -4.05 14.94
N VAL A 276 27.03 -4.30 14.83
CA VAL A 276 26.16 -3.84 13.73
C VAL A 276 25.00 -2.96 14.24
N ASP A 277 25.08 -2.46 15.47
CA ASP A 277 24.10 -1.58 16.11
C ASP A 277 24.28 -0.09 15.74
N TYR A 278 24.50 0.18 14.45
CA TYR A 278 24.75 1.53 13.95
C TYR A 278 23.73 2.55 14.46
N LEU A 279 24.23 3.72 14.89
CA LEU A 279 23.43 4.86 15.30
C LEU A 279 23.16 5.84 14.16
N ASP A 280 23.86 5.71 13.05
CA ASP A 280 23.59 6.47 11.84
C ASP A 280 22.25 6.04 11.22
N LYS A 281 21.57 6.99 10.57
CA LYS A 281 20.32 6.70 9.88
C LYS A 281 20.55 5.58 8.87
N THR A 282 19.86 4.47 9.07
CA THR A 282 19.93 3.32 8.17
C THR A 282 18.62 3.22 7.40
N THR A 283 18.69 3.22 6.07
CA THR A 283 17.50 3.16 5.19
C THR A 283 17.20 1.75 4.73
N SER A 284 18.21 0.93 4.51
CA SER A 284 18.08 -0.44 3.99
C SER A 284 19.22 -1.33 4.47
N ALA A 285 18.99 -2.63 4.46
CA ALA A 285 19.97 -3.66 4.70
C ALA A 285 19.59 -4.92 3.90
N LEU A 286 20.56 -5.78 3.59
CA LEU A 286 20.33 -7.11 3.03
C LEU A 286 21.26 -8.12 3.70
N PHE A 287 20.76 -9.35 3.83
CA PHE A 287 21.58 -10.54 4.06
C PHE A 287 21.82 -11.24 2.72
N VAL A 288 23.08 -11.39 2.34
CA VAL A 288 23.52 -11.87 1.02
C VAL A 288 24.86 -12.59 1.19
N ASP A 289 25.07 -13.74 0.56
CA ASP A 289 26.39 -14.39 0.52
C ASP A 289 27.25 -13.72 -0.57
N PHE A 290 28.14 -12.79 -0.18
CA PHE A 290 28.91 -11.98 -1.14
C PHE A 290 30.26 -12.61 -1.53
N ASP A 291 30.77 -13.57 -0.75
CA ASP A 291 32.02 -14.26 -1.05
C ASP A 291 31.85 -15.76 -1.34
N ASN A 292 30.60 -16.21 -1.48
CA ASN A 292 30.19 -17.54 -1.90
C ASN A 292 30.71 -18.64 -0.95
N ASP A 293 30.78 -18.36 0.35
CA ASP A 293 31.25 -19.29 1.37
C ASP A 293 30.11 -20.06 2.07
N GLY A 294 28.87 -19.70 1.79
CA GLY A 294 27.66 -20.36 2.26
C GLY A 294 27.04 -19.74 3.51
N ASP A 295 27.64 -18.70 4.10
CA ASP A 295 26.96 -17.87 5.10
C ASP A 295 26.53 -16.52 4.57
N GLN A 296 25.45 -15.98 5.15
CA GLN A 296 24.91 -14.71 4.72
C GLN A 296 25.68 -13.55 5.36
N ASP A 297 26.32 -12.74 4.52
CA ASP A 297 26.94 -11.47 4.88
C ASP A 297 25.90 -10.37 5.04
N LEU A 298 26.32 -9.26 5.64
CA LEU A 298 25.45 -8.09 5.85
C LEU A 298 25.94 -6.88 5.06
N VAL A 299 25.07 -6.29 4.26
CA VAL A 299 25.24 -4.92 3.75
C VAL A 299 24.23 -3.99 4.40
N THR A 300 24.69 -2.83 4.89
CA THR A 300 23.81 -1.78 5.44
C THR A 300 23.99 -0.45 4.70
N ALA A 301 22.89 0.24 4.45
CA ALA A 301 22.85 1.61 3.95
C ALA A 301 22.72 2.59 5.13
N ALA A 302 23.79 2.76 5.90
CA ALA A 302 23.83 3.58 7.12
C ALA A 302 24.44 4.99 6.86
N GLY A 303 24.23 5.52 5.65
CA GLY A 303 24.97 6.67 5.10
C GLY A 303 25.95 6.22 4.01
N PRO A 304 27.10 5.62 4.34
CA PRO A 304 27.84 4.76 3.42
C PRO A 304 27.14 3.40 3.27
N LEU A 305 27.50 2.67 2.22
CA LEU A 305 27.25 1.23 2.15
C LEU A 305 28.36 0.52 2.93
N ILE A 306 28.01 -0.23 3.96
CA ILE A 306 28.98 -0.97 4.79
C ILE A 306 28.72 -2.45 4.60
N PHE A 307 29.74 -3.15 4.10
CA PHE A 307 29.70 -4.59 3.84
C PHE A 307 30.44 -5.31 4.96
N HIS A 308 29.85 -6.38 5.47
CA HIS A 308 30.38 -7.13 6.59
C HIS A 308 30.45 -8.60 6.23
N VAL A 309 31.63 -9.18 6.35
CA VAL A 309 31.79 -10.64 6.30
C VAL A 309 31.18 -11.23 7.56
N ASN A 310 30.33 -12.24 7.43
CA ASN A 310 29.90 -13.09 8.53
C ASN A 310 30.93 -14.22 8.78
N ASP A 311 30.88 -14.88 9.93
CA ASP A 311 31.73 -16.05 10.23
C ASP A 311 30.89 -17.34 10.36
N GLY A 312 29.67 -17.32 9.81
CA GLY A 312 28.64 -18.33 9.97
C GLY A 312 28.03 -18.41 11.38
N THR A 313 28.39 -17.53 12.32
CA THR A 313 27.88 -17.56 13.71
C THR A 313 27.21 -16.26 14.16
N GLY A 314 26.89 -15.38 13.21
CA GLY A 314 26.29 -14.06 13.46
C GLY A 314 27.30 -13.04 14.00
N ARG A 315 28.61 -13.28 13.80
CA ARG A 315 29.65 -12.30 14.10
C ARG A 315 30.17 -11.68 12.81
N PHE A 316 30.06 -10.37 12.76
CA PHE A 316 30.36 -9.61 11.57
C PHE A 316 31.68 -8.86 11.69
N ARG A 317 32.41 -8.77 10.58
CA ARG A 317 33.57 -7.88 10.44
C ARG A 317 33.43 -7.05 9.18
N VAL A 318 33.61 -5.75 9.29
CA VAL A 318 33.62 -4.86 8.12
C VAL A 318 34.66 -5.35 7.10
N ALA A 319 34.19 -5.68 5.91
CA ALA A 319 34.98 -6.10 4.76
C ALA A 319 35.45 -4.88 3.97
N THR A 320 34.49 -4.04 3.60
CA THR A 320 34.70 -2.78 2.88
C THR A 320 33.57 -1.81 3.20
N ALA A 321 33.78 -0.54 2.87
CA ALA A 321 32.75 0.47 2.96
C ALA A 321 32.87 1.43 1.76
N LEU A 322 31.76 1.69 1.11
CA LEU A 322 31.69 2.59 -0.03
C LEU A 322 30.96 3.87 0.40
N GLN A 323 31.68 4.99 0.32
CA GLN A 323 31.14 6.31 0.67
C GLN A 323 30.17 6.79 -0.42
N THR A 324 29.24 7.68 -0.07
CA THR A 324 28.47 8.54 -0.99
C THR A 324 27.21 7.99 -1.67
N PHE A 325 26.42 7.18 -0.96
CA PHE A 325 25.12 6.74 -1.47
C PHE A 325 24.01 7.25 -0.55
N LEU A 326 23.24 8.24 -1.01
CA LEU A 326 21.89 8.49 -0.47
C LEU A 326 20.97 7.32 -0.90
N ALA A 327 21.34 6.13 -0.45
CA ALA A 327 20.71 4.87 -0.78
C ALA A 327 19.35 4.80 -0.08
N MET A 328 18.36 4.34 -0.82
CA MET A 328 16.99 4.24 -0.34
C MET A 328 16.61 2.77 -0.12
N SER A 329 16.84 1.93 -1.12
CA SER A 329 16.74 0.47 -1.05
C SER A 329 17.94 -0.20 -1.72
N LEU A 330 18.12 -1.46 -1.39
CA LEU A 330 19.12 -2.35 -1.96
C LEU A 330 18.40 -3.56 -2.56
N ALA A 331 18.89 -4.07 -3.69
CA ALA A 331 18.46 -5.32 -4.30
C ALA A 331 19.68 -6.05 -4.88
N ALA A 332 19.78 -7.36 -4.68
CA ALA A 332 20.91 -8.14 -5.13
C ALA A 332 20.50 -9.25 -6.11
N ALA A 333 21.33 -9.47 -7.13
CA ALA A 333 21.22 -10.55 -8.12
C ALA A 333 22.59 -10.72 -8.81
N ASP A 334 22.86 -11.92 -9.32
CA ASP A 334 23.99 -12.17 -10.23
C ASP A 334 23.54 -11.75 -11.64
N TYR A 335 23.77 -10.50 -12.02
CA TYR A 335 23.18 -9.96 -13.25
C TYR A 335 23.95 -10.36 -14.52
N ASP A 336 25.21 -10.79 -14.39
CA ASP A 336 26.06 -11.18 -15.52
C ASP A 336 26.42 -12.67 -15.56
N GLY A 337 25.86 -13.46 -14.64
CA GLY A 337 25.98 -14.91 -14.59
C GLY A 337 27.37 -15.39 -14.21
N ASP A 338 28.16 -14.56 -13.50
CA ASP A 338 29.52 -14.90 -13.09
C ASP A 338 29.59 -15.65 -11.74
N GLY A 339 28.44 -15.77 -11.07
CA GLY A 339 28.24 -16.49 -9.82
C GLY A 339 28.40 -15.62 -8.57
N ASP A 340 28.84 -14.37 -8.69
CA ASP A 340 28.94 -13.45 -7.56
C ASP A 340 27.69 -12.54 -7.52
N LEU A 341 27.05 -12.41 -6.34
CA LEU A 341 25.88 -11.54 -6.22
C LEU A 341 26.30 -10.06 -6.28
N ASP A 342 25.68 -9.32 -7.20
CA ASP A 342 25.87 -7.89 -7.39
C ASP A 342 24.81 -7.07 -6.64
N LEU A 343 25.03 -5.76 -6.52
CA LEU A 343 24.16 -4.88 -5.73
C LEU A 343 23.63 -3.71 -6.54
N TYR A 344 22.32 -3.66 -6.76
CA TYR A 344 21.63 -2.47 -7.24
C TYR A 344 21.19 -1.59 -6.08
N VAL A 345 21.51 -0.31 -6.18
CA VAL A 345 21.31 0.69 -5.13
C VAL A 345 20.38 1.77 -5.65
N THR A 346 19.14 1.77 -5.18
CA THR A 346 18.21 2.88 -5.47
C THR A 346 18.60 4.10 -4.67
N ARG A 347 18.41 5.29 -5.24
CA ARG A 347 18.79 6.55 -4.64
C ARG A 347 17.66 7.55 -4.70
N TYR A 348 17.54 8.30 -3.62
CA TYR A 348 16.43 9.23 -3.43
C TYR A 348 16.96 10.55 -2.88
N SER A 349 16.65 11.65 -3.57
CA SER A 349 16.84 13.00 -3.03
C SER A 349 15.52 13.49 -2.49
N PRO A 350 15.47 13.98 -1.22
CA PRO A 350 14.26 14.55 -0.67
C PRO A 350 13.71 15.69 -1.55
N PRO A 351 12.38 15.76 -1.77
CA PRO A 351 11.76 16.82 -2.57
C PRO A 351 12.07 18.25 -2.10
N GLU A 352 12.40 18.42 -0.82
CA GLU A 352 12.83 19.68 -0.22
C GLU A 352 14.21 20.14 -0.72
N GLU A 353 15.08 19.20 -1.09
CA GLU A 353 16.41 19.45 -1.65
C GLU A 353 16.35 19.55 -3.18
N THR A 354 15.66 18.59 -3.81
CA THR A 354 15.51 18.50 -5.26
C THR A 354 14.04 18.37 -5.61
N ALA A 355 13.39 19.50 -5.92
CA ALA A 355 11.99 19.49 -6.33
C ALA A 355 11.80 18.65 -7.60
N PRO A 356 10.92 17.63 -7.60
CA PRO A 356 10.65 16.79 -8.77
C PRO A 356 9.88 17.57 -9.82
N ILE A 357 10.44 17.72 -11.03
CA ILE A 357 9.86 18.56 -12.09
C ILE A 357 9.99 17.89 -13.47
N PRO A 358 8.88 17.69 -14.21
CA PRO A 358 7.50 17.71 -13.71
C PRO A 358 7.24 16.51 -12.79
N TYR A 359 6.34 16.63 -11.82
CA TYR A 359 6.03 15.58 -10.83
C TYR A 359 5.89 14.16 -11.44
N HIS A 360 5.12 14.03 -12.53
CA HIS A 360 4.77 12.75 -13.16
C HIS A 360 5.84 12.18 -14.10
N ASP A 361 6.88 12.95 -14.40
CA ASP A 361 7.93 12.56 -15.35
C ASP A 361 9.28 13.17 -14.96
N ALA A 362 9.55 13.25 -13.64
CA ALA A 362 10.76 13.88 -13.13
C ALA A 362 12.00 13.06 -13.50
N GLU A 363 13.03 13.73 -14.02
CA GLU A 363 14.32 13.14 -14.44
C GLU A 363 15.52 13.83 -13.76
N ASN A 364 15.25 14.63 -12.74
CA ASN A 364 16.23 15.44 -12.04
C ASN A 364 16.64 14.86 -10.68
N GLY A 365 16.30 13.60 -10.40
CA GLY A 365 16.72 12.87 -9.21
C GLY A 365 18.19 12.44 -9.26
N LEU A 366 18.58 11.67 -8.24
CA LEU A 366 19.91 11.09 -8.15
C LEU A 366 19.98 9.84 -9.05
N PRO A 367 21.10 9.61 -9.75
CA PRO A 367 21.26 8.37 -10.51
C PRO A 367 21.39 7.17 -9.57
N ASN A 368 20.63 6.09 -9.80
CA ASN A 368 20.85 4.82 -9.11
C ASN A 368 22.18 4.20 -9.56
N VAL A 369 22.67 3.21 -8.81
CA VAL A 369 23.99 2.62 -9.05
C VAL A 369 23.89 1.10 -9.07
N LEU A 370 24.45 0.45 -10.09
CA LEU A 370 24.74 -0.98 -10.09
C LEU A 370 26.21 -1.19 -9.69
N LEU A 371 26.44 -1.88 -8.58
CA LEU A 371 27.75 -2.26 -8.09
C LEU A 371 27.99 -3.72 -8.44
N ARG A 372 28.92 -3.98 -9.37
CA ARG A 372 29.37 -5.33 -9.66
C ARG A 372 30.32 -5.82 -8.57
N ASN A 373 30.12 -7.03 -8.07
CA ASN A 373 31.04 -7.72 -7.18
C ASN A 373 32.08 -8.49 -8.01
N ASP A 374 33.34 -8.06 -8.03
CA ASP A 374 34.43 -8.80 -8.69
C ASP A 374 35.07 -9.86 -7.75
N GLY A 375 34.29 -10.34 -6.77
CA GLY A 375 34.71 -11.27 -5.71
C GLY A 375 35.56 -10.64 -4.60
N GLU A 376 35.58 -11.31 -3.43
CA GLU A 376 36.28 -10.87 -2.21
C GLU A 376 35.88 -9.45 -1.75
N PHE A 377 34.58 -9.11 -1.84
CA PHE A 377 34.03 -7.80 -1.49
C PHE A 377 34.63 -6.63 -2.29
N ARG A 378 35.08 -6.88 -3.53
CA ARG A 378 35.60 -5.83 -4.41
C ARG A 378 34.51 -5.36 -5.34
N PHE A 379 33.91 -4.23 -5.01
CA PHE A 379 32.83 -3.66 -5.80
C PHE A 379 33.32 -2.58 -6.76
N ARG A 380 32.78 -2.58 -7.98
CA ARG A 380 32.97 -1.51 -8.97
C ARG A 380 31.63 -1.04 -9.52
N ASP A 381 31.53 0.25 -9.83
CA ASP A 381 30.34 0.81 -10.49
C ASP A 381 30.28 0.33 -11.95
N ALA A 382 29.24 -0.44 -12.27
CA ALA A 382 28.97 -0.99 -13.59
C ALA A 382 27.81 -0.28 -14.32
N THR A 383 27.26 0.80 -13.74
CA THR A 383 26.01 1.43 -14.21
C THR A 383 26.11 1.92 -15.66
N GLU A 384 27.20 2.60 -16.03
CA GLU A 384 27.36 3.16 -17.38
C GLU A 384 27.66 2.07 -18.42
N GLU A 385 28.49 1.09 -18.09
CA GLU A 385 28.88 0.04 -19.04
C GLU A 385 27.78 -0.96 -19.35
N THR A 386 26.85 -1.15 -18.41
CA THR A 386 25.71 -2.08 -18.55
C THR A 386 24.51 -1.43 -19.25
N GLY A 387 24.45 -0.10 -19.34
CA GLY A 387 23.32 0.63 -19.94
C GLY A 387 22.28 1.14 -18.94
N LEU A 388 22.40 0.78 -17.65
CA LEU A 388 21.55 1.27 -16.56
C LEU A 388 21.72 2.77 -16.25
N SER A 389 22.57 3.49 -16.99
CA SER A 389 22.61 4.96 -16.91
C SER A 389 21.47 5.62 -17.71
N GLU A 390 20.84 4.89 -18.63
CA GLU A 390 19.67 5.37 -19.38
C GLU A 390 18.42 5.37 -18.50
N ASN A 391 17.64 6.46 -18.55
CA ASN A 391 16.39 6.65 -17.78
C ASN A 391 16.49 6.48 -16.24
N ASN A 392 17.69 6.58 -15.68
CA ASN A 392 17.99 6.22 -14.29
C ASN A 392 18.08 7.42 -13.32
N ARG A 393 17.50 8.57 -13.64
CA ARG A 393 17.55 9.79 -12.78
C ARG A 393 16.19 10.16 -12.19
N ARG A 394 15.45 9.12 -11.81
CA ARG A 394 14.13 9.22 -11.18
C ARG A 394 14.29 9.37 -9.66
N PHE A 395 13.19 9.29 -8.92
CA PHE A 395 13.19 9.32 -7.45
C PHE A 395 12.85 7.92 -6.94
N SER A 396 13.83 7.04 -6.92
CA SER A 396 13.61 5.59 -6.77
C SER A 396 13.47 5.19 -5.30
N PHE A 397 12.39 4.47 -4.98
CA PHE A 397 12.17 3.92 -3.64
C PHE A 397 12.54 2.46 -3.53
N ALA A 398 12.22 1.67 -4.55
CA ALA A 398 12.36 0.22 -4.52
C ALA A 398 12.75 -0.31 -5.89
N ALA A 399 13.46 -1.42 -5.89
CA ALA A 399 13.71 -2.21 -7.08
C ALA A 399 13.63 -3.69 -6.72
N SER A 400 13.25 -4.52 -7.69
CA SER A 400 13.25 -5.97 -7.55
C SER A 400 13.71 -6.62 -8.84
N TRP A 401 14.53 -7.64 -8.69
CA TRP A 401 14.98 -8.51 -9.77
C TRP A 401 13.95 -9.61 -10.02
N GLU A 402 13.77 -9.99 -11.29
CA GLU A 402 13.04 -11.19 -11.74
C GLU A 402 13.36 -11.48 -13.21
N ASP A 403 13.36 -12.75 -13.62
CA ASP A 403 13.43 -13.18 -15.03
C ASP A 403 12.01 -13.16 -15.63
N TYR A 404 11.52 -11.97 -16.01
CA TYR A 404 10.09 -11.82 -16.35
C TYR A 404 9.74 -12.38 -17.73
N ASP A 405 10.74 -12.57 -18.61
CA ASP A 405 10.55 -13.13 -19.94
C ASP A 405 11.08 -14.57 -20.11
N GLY A 406 11.62 -15.15 -19.04
CA GLY A 406 11.97 -16.57 -18.94
C GLY A 406 13.20 -16.95 -19.75
N ASP A 407 14.10 -16.00 -20.01
CA ASP A 407 15.30 -16.22 -20.81
C ASP A 407 16.54 -16.62 -19.98
N GLY A 408 16.41 -16.55 -18.65
CA GLY A 408 17.41 -16.93 -17.67
C GLY A 408 18.30 -15.80 -17.17
N ASP A 409 18.17 -14.58 -17.73
CA ASP A 409 18.86 -13.39 -17.26
C ASP A 409 17.94 -12.62 -16.29
N PRO A 410 18.40 -12.20 -15.09
CA PRO A 410 17.54 -11.43 -14.19
C PRO A 410 17.33 -10.01 -14.71
N ASP A 411 16.07 -9.62 -14.88
CA ASP A 411 15.64 -8.27 -15.24
C ASP A 411 15.34 -7.43 -14.01
N LEU A 412 15.26 -6.10 -14.19
CA LEU A 412 15.13 -5.17 -13.07
C LEU A 412 13.94 -4.25 -13.25
N TYR A 413 12.97 -4.34 -12.34
CA TYR A 413 11.92 -3.33 -12.23
C TYR A 413 12.23 -2.32 -11.11
N VAL A 414 12.08 -1.02 -11.41
CA VAL A 414 12.36 0.07 -10.49
C VAL A 414 11.11 0.92 -10.28
N ALA A 415 10.64 0.97 -9.03
CA ALA A 415 9.54 1.82 -8.60
C ALA A 415 10.04 3.19 -8.14
N ASN A 416 9.44 4.23 -8.71
CA ASN A 416 9.80 5.62 -8.52
C ASN A 416 8.63 6.38 -7.88
N ASP A 417 8.92 7.15 -6.83
CA ASP A 417 7.96 8.07 -6.20
C ASP A 417 7.55 9.20 -7.14
N PHE A 418 8.54 9.70 -7.89
CA PHE A 418 8.36 10.72 -8.89
C PHE A 418 9.05 10.31 -10.19
N GLY A 419 8.40 10.64 -11.30
CA GLY A 419 8.75 10.09 -12.60
C GLY A 419 8.10 8.73 -12.86
N ARG A 420 8.34 8.18 -14.05
CA ARG A 420 7.76 6.89 -14.44
C ARG A 420 8.58 5.75 -13.89
N ASN A 421 7.94 4.64 -13.56
CA ASN A 421 8.62 3.38 -13.26
C ASN A 421 9.36 2.84 -14.47
N ASN A 422 10.39 2.03 -14.23
CA ASN A 422 11.24 1.44 -15.25
C ASN A 422 11.18 -0.08 -15.18
N LEU A 423 11.27 -0.74 -16.34
CA LEU A 423 11.55 -2.17 -16.46
C LEU A 423 12.76 -2.28 -17.37
N TYR A 424 13.90 -2.67 -16.81
CA TYR A 424 15.13 -2.87 -17.55
C TYR A 424 15.27 -4.35 -17.89
N ARG A 425 15.10 -4.70 -19.17
CA ARG A 425 15.40 -6.05 -19.63
C ARG A 425 16.90 -6.26 -19.74
N ASN A 426 17.41 -7.37 -19.22
CA ASN A 426 18.80 -7.77 -19.27
C ASN A 426 19.05 -8.66 -20.50
N ASP A 427 19.76 -8.15 -21.50
CA ASP A 427 20.18 -8.93 -22.67
C ASP A 427 21.64 -9.40 -22.50
N GLY A 428 21.92 -10.31 -21.54
CA GLY A 428 23.25 -10.85 -21.25
C GLY A 428 24.23 -9.85 -20.64
N GLY A 429 23.84 -9.18 -19.55
CA GLY A 429 24.60 -8.15 -18.84
C GLY A 429 24.49 -6.75 -19.46
N ARG A 430 23.48 -6.54 -20.32
CA ARG A 430 23.20 -5.26 -20.99
C ARG A 430 21.74 -4.91 -20.86
N PHE A 431 21.46 -3.80 -20.18
CA PHE A 431 20.12 -3.39 -19.85
C PHE A 431 19.53 -2.42 -20.87
N ARG A 432 18.22 -2.56 -21.11
CA ARG A 432 17.41 -1.61 -21.87
C ARG A 432 16.09 -1.36 -21.17
N ASP A 433 15.70 -0.09 -21.03
CA ASP A 433 14.37 0.23 -20.53
C ASP A 433 13.30 -0.14 -21.57
N VAL A 434 12.47 -1.10 -21.20
CA VAL A 434 11.36 -1.64 -21.99
C VAL A 434 10.00 -1.40 -21.35
N ALA A 435 9.89 -0.65 -20.24
CA ALA A 435 8.62 -0.48 -19.51
C ALA A 435 7.45 -0.03 -20.40
N GLY A 436 7.68 0.94 -21.29
CA GLY A 436 6.65 1.40 -22.22
C GLY A 436 6.27 0.38 -23.30
N GLN A 437 7.20 -0.49 -23.70
CA GLN A 437 6.97 -1.55 -24.68
C GLN A 437 6.25 -2.74 -24.04
N ALA A 438 6.64 -3.10 -22.82
CA ALA A 438 6.05 -4.17 -22.03
C ALA A 438 4.69 -3.79 -21.42
N GLY A 439 4.31 -2.50 -21.38
CA GLY A 439 3.02 -2.05 -20.88
C GLY A 439 2.95 -1.87 -19.35
N VAL A 440 4.12 -1.80 -18.70
CA VAL A 440 4.27 -1.60 -17.24
C VAL A 440 4.81 -0.21 -16.88
N GLU A 441 4.93 0.70 -17.86
CA GLU A 441 5.26 2.10 -17.58
C GLU A 441 4.15 2.75 -16.76
N ASP A 442 4.46 3.06 -15.51
CA ASP A 442 3.51 3.60 -14.54
C ASP A 442 4.02 4.93 -14.00
N ILE A 443 3.17 5.96 -14.11
CA ILE A 443 3.49 7.34 -13.74
C ILE A 443 3.14 7.66 -12.27
N SER A 444 2.58 6.69 -11.54
CA SER A 444 2.14 6.88 -10.15
C SER A 444 3.31 6.81 -9.17
N ALA A 445 3.07 7.24 -7.92
CA ALA A 445 4.07 7.22 -6.87
C ALA A 445 4.35 5.78 -6.37
N GLY A 446 5.26 5.09 -7.05
CA GLY A 446 5.63 3.70 -6.77
C GLY A 446 6.51 3.60 -5.52
N MET A 447 6.12 2.73 -4.60
CA MET A 447 6.76 2.59 -3.27
C MET A 447 7.40 1.22 -3.06
N SER A 448 6.89 0.17 -3.72
CA SER A 448 7.46 -1.18 -3.68
C SER A 448 7.10 -1.98 -4.92
N VAL A 449 7.84 -3.07 -5.11
CA VAL A 449 7.76 -3.99 -6.26
C VAL A 449 7.65 -5.40 -5.71
N ALA A 450 6.70 -6.18 -6.20
CA ALA A 450 6.58 -7.60 -5.89
C ALA A 450 6.25 -8.38 -7.16
N TRP A 451 7.00 -9.45 -7.38
CA TRP A 451 6.76 -10.45 -8.42
C TRP A 451 6.09 -11.67 -7.80
N GLY A 452 5.18 -12.30 -8.55
CA GLY A 452 4.46 -13.51 -8.14
C GLY A 452 3.63 -14.07 -9.29
N ASP A 453 3.33 -15.37 -9.26
CA ASP A 453 2.48 -16.02 -10.26
C ASP A 453 1.01 -15.92 -9.80
N TYR A 454 0.39 -14.76 -10.05
CA TYR A 454 -0.89 -14.42 -9.45
C TYR A 454 -2.04 -15.25 -10.03
N ASP A 455 -2.00 -15.57 -11.33
CA ASP A 455 -3.05 -16.34 -12.00
C ASP A 455 -2.71 -17.83 -12.18
N GLY A 456 -1.49 -18.25 -11.83
CA GLY A 456 -1.06 -19.65 -11.79
C GLY A 456 -0.72 -20.21 -13.17
N ASP A 457 -0.35 -19.36 -14.12
CA ASP A 457 0.00 -19.75 -15.49
C ASP A 457 1.50 -20.05 -15.66
N GLY A 458 2.31 -19.73 -14.66
CA GLY A 458 3.75 -19.98 -14.59
C GLY A 458 4.61 -18.83 -15.12
N ASP A 459 4.00 -17.72 -15.54
CA ASP A 459 4.69 -16.49 -15.88
C ASP A 459 4.65 -15.50 -14.69
N TRP A 460 5.72 -14.73 -14.48
CA TRP A 460 5.78 -13.82 -13.34
C TRP A 460 4.95 -12.55 -13.56
N ASP A 461 3.96 -12.34 -12.71
CA ASP A 461 3.15 -11.12 -12.67
C ASP A 461 3.77 -10.05 -11.76
N LEU A 462 3.40 -8.80 -12.03
CA LEU A 462 3.99 -7.65 -11.36
C LEU A 462 2.94 -6.87 -10.56
N TYR A 463 3.16 -6.76 -9.24
CA TYR A 463 2.45 -5.83 -8.38
C TYR A 463 3.33 -4.65 -7.97
N VAL A 464 2.78 -3.44 -8.09
CA VAL A 464 3.45 -2.20 -7.68
C VAL A 464 2.57 -1.46 -6.68
N SER A 465 3.07 -1.30 -5.47
CA SER A 465 2.38 -0.51 -4.46
C SER A 465 2.49 0.98 -4.78
N ASN A 466 1.37 1.68 -4.72
CA ASN A 466 1.28 3.11 -5.01
C ASN A 466 0.40 3.82 -3.97
N MET A 467 0.35 5.15 -4.06
CA MET A 467 -0.55 5.97 -3.25
C MET A 467 -1.99 5.96 -3.78
N PHE A 468 -2.93 5.40 -3.03
CA PHE A 468 -4.36 5.66 -3.26
C PHE A 468 -4.75 7.03 -2.71
N SER A 469 -5.47 7.84 -3.52
CA SER A 469 -5.97 9.15 -3.09
C SER A 469 -7.50 9.23 -3.19
N SER A 470 -8.19 9.25 -2.04
CA SER A 470 -9.64 9.43 -2.00
C SER A 470 -10.06 10.78 -2.60
N ALA A 471 -9.36 11.87 -2.22
CA ALA A 471 -9.58 13.20 -2.77
C ALA A 471 -9.25 13.29 -4.27
N GLY A 472 -8.16 12.65 -4.72
CA GLY A 472 -7.80 12.58 -6.13
C GLY A 472 -8.87 11.88 -6.97
N ASN A 473 -9.41 10.75 -6.51
CA ASN A 473 -10.49 10.04 -7.18
C ASN A 473 -11.79 10.84 -7.21
N ARG A 474 -12.04 11.67 -6.19
CA ARG A 474 -13.21 12.54 -6.15
C ARG A 474 -13.09 13.73 -7.08
N ILE A 475 -11.91 14.36 -7.16
CA ILE A 475 -11.70 15.62 -7.89
C ILE A 475 -11.35 15.36 -9.36
N ALA A 476 -10.43 14.44 -9.66
CA ALA A 476 -9.89 14.24 -11.00
C ALA A 476 -10.90 13.66 -12.02
N TYR A 477 -12.03 13.14 -11.53
CA TYR A 477 -13.09 12.58 -12.36
C TYR A 477 -14.21 13.59 -12.67
N GLN A 478 -14.22 14.76 -12.03
CA GLN A 478 -15.24 15.78 -12.27
C GLN A 478 -15.04 16.46 -13.64
N ARG A 479 -16.14 16.78 -14.32
CA ARG A 479 -16.11 17.42 -15.65
C ARG A 479 -15.31 18.74 -15.66
N GLN A 480 -15.41 19.51 -14.57
CA GLN A 480 -14.73 20.80 -14.39
C GLN A 480 -13.22 20.70 -14.07
N PHE A 481 -12.74 19.53 -13.64
CA PHE A 481 -11.33 19.36 -13.31
C PHE A 481 -10.48 19.37 -14.60
N GLN A 482 -9.58 20.35 -14.68
CA GLN A 482 -8.67 20.51 -15.83
C GLN A 482 -9.43 20.57 -17.17
N GLU A 483 -10.60 21.21 -17.20
CA GLU A 483 -11.49 21.28 -18.39
C GLU A 483 -10.76 21.78 -19.66
N GLN A 484 -9.82 22.71 -19.49
CA GLN A 484 -9.05 23.31 -20.58
C GLN A 484 -7.70 22.61 -20.84
N ALA A 485 -7.36 21.56 -20.09
CA ALA A 485 -6.08 20.88 -20.25
C ALA A 485 -6.05 20.02 -21.52
N ALA A 486 -4.83 19.73 -21.98
CA ALA A 486 -4.61 18.84 -23.10
C ALA A 486 -5.19 17.44 -22.83
N GLN A 487 -5.56 16.74 -23.92
CA GLN A 487 -5.99 15.34 -23.86
C GLN A 487 -4.93 14.49 -23.15
N GLY A 488 -5.35 13.66 -22.19
CA GLY A 488 -4.46 12.79 -21.41
C GLY A 488 -4.06 13.35 -20.04
N VAL A 489 -4.04 14.67 -19.83
CA VAL A 489 -3.67 15.27 -18.52
C VAL A 489 -4.61 14.80 -17.41
N ARG A 490 -5.92 14.83 -17.66
CA ARG A 490 -6.90 14.33 -16.70
C ARG A 490 -6.70 12.83 -16.43
N GLY A 491 -6.42 12.04 -17.46
CA GLY A 491 -6.13 10.61 -17.31
C GLY A 491 -4.90 10.35 -16.44
N ALA A 492 -3.86 11.18 -16.56
CA ALA A 492 -2.67 11.07 -15.71
C ALA A 492 -3.00 11.31 -14.23
N PHE A 493 -3.79 12.34 -13.89
CA PHE A 493 -4.24 12.58 -12.52
C PHE A 493 -5.14 11.44 -11.99
N GLN A 494 -6.02 10.91 -12.86
CA GLN A 494 -6.86 9.76 -12.51
C GLN A 494 -6.03 8.52 -12.22
N ARG A 495 -4.99 8.26 -13.03
CA ARG A 495 -4.03 7.18 -12.79
C ARG A 495 -3.31 7.37 -11.47
N HIS A 496 -2.75 8.55 -11.19
CA HIS A 496 -2.09 8.85 -9.92
C HIS A 496 -3.01 8.62 -8.72
N ALA A 497 -4.28 9.00 -8.83
CA ALA A 497 -5.23 8.85 -7.73
C ALA A 497 -5.68 7.40 -7.50
N ARG A 498 -5.69 6.57 -8.56
CA ARG A 498 -6.24 5.20 -8.55
C ARG A 498 -5.61 4.32 -7.47
N GLY A 499 -4.35 4.55 -7.12
CA GLY A 499 -3.59 3.68 -6.22
C GLY A 499 -2.82 2.60 -6.97
N ASN A 500 -2.77 1.42 -6.35
CA ASN A 500 -1.86 0.32 -6.68
C ASN A 500 -2.10 -0.28 -8.07
N SER A 501 -1.09 -0.99 -8.58
CA SER A 501 -1.14 -1.65 -9.87
C SER A 501 -0.86 -3.14 -9.75
N LEU A 502 -1.61 -3.96 -10.48
CA LEU A 502 -1.31 -5.35 -10.79
C LEU A 502 -1.31 -5.52 -12.30
N PHE A 503 -0.21 -6.04 -12.81
CA PHE A 503 0.03 -6.30 -14.22
C PHE A 503 0.21 -7.80 -14.40
N THR A 504 -0.68 -8.42 -15.17
CA THR A 504 -0.56 -9.84 -15.52
C THR A 504 0.32 -10.00 -16.74
N ASN A 505 1.32 -10.88 -16.68
CA ASN A 505 2.19 -11.21 -17.81
C ASN A 505 1.38 -11.95 -18.88
N ALA A 506 1.66 -11.67 -20.15
CA ALA A 506 0.97 -12.29 -21.27
C ALA A 506 1.78 -13.45 -21.91
N GLY A 507 2.97 -13.76 -21.37
CA GLY A 507 3.88 -14.79 -21.88
C GLY A 507 4.57 -14.42 -23.21
N ASP A 508 4.46 -13.15 -23.62
CA ASP A 508 5.05 -12.62 -24.86
C ASP A 508 5.96 -11.40 -24.64
N GLY A 509 6.37 -11.19 -23.39
CA GLY A 509 7.16 -10.03 -22.94
C GLY A 509 6.33 -8.76 -22.74
N THR A 510 5.00 -8.86 -22.76
CA THR A 510 4.08 -7.76 -22.45
C THR A 510 3.17 -8.10 -21.27
N PHE A 511 2.60 -7.06 -20.67
CA PHE A 511 1.70 -7.17 -19.53
C PHE A 511 0.37 -6.48 -19.79
N ARG A 512 -0.66 -6.94 -19.06
CA ARG A 512 -1.98 -6.33 -19.01
C ARG A 512 -2.26 -5.78 -17.62
N ASP A 513 -2.62 -4.50 -17.52
CA ASP A 513 -3.13 -3.92 -16.28
C ASP A 513 -4.50 -4.54 -15.92
N VAL A 514 -4.54 -5.29 -14.81
CA VAL A 514 -5.74 -5.95 -14.27
C VAL A 514 -6.19 -5.36 -12.94
N SER A 515 -5.59 -4.24 -12.52
CA SER A 515 -5.69 -3.72 -11.16
C SER A 515 -7.12 -3.50 -10.67
N VAL A 516 -7.99 -3.00 -11.56
CA VAL A 516 -9.40 -2.71 -11.25
C VAL A 516 -10.21 -3.99 -11.13
N ASP A 517 -10.07 -4.90 -12.11
CA ASP A 517 -10.82 -6.15 -12.16
C ASP A 517 -10.42 -7.08 -11.00
N ALA A 518 -9.14 -7.09 -10.62
CA ALA A 518 -8.60 -7.82 -9.47
C ALA A 518 -8.95 -7.17 -8.11
N GLY A 519 -9.45 -5.93 -8.09
CA GLY A 519 -9.84 -5.23 -6.86
C GLY A 519 -8.68 -4.79 -5.96
N VAL A 520 -7.46 -4.68 -6.50
CA VAL A 520 -6.24 -4.41 -5.70
C VAL A 520 -5.86 -2.94 -5.62
N THR A 521 -6.58 -2.05 -6.32
CA THR A 521 -6.26 -0.61 -6.36
C THR A 521 -6.31 0.05 -4.98
N MET A 522 -7.20 -0.43 -4.09
CA MET A 522 -7.51 0.14 -2.78
C MET A 522 -6.67 -0.46 -1.64
N ALA A 523 -5.35 -0.59 -1.81
CA ALA A 523 -4.43 -0.86 -0.68
C ALA A 523 -4.03 0.41 0.10
N ARG A 524 -4.80 1.50 -0.01
CA ARG A 524 -4.54 2.81 0.63
C ARG A 524 -3.16 3.38 0.23
N TRP A 525 -2.47 4.05 1.15
CA TRP A 525 -1.08 4.45 0.98
C TRP A 525 -0.18 3.27 1.36
N ALA A 526 0.14 2.44 0.37
CA ALA A 526 0.94 1.25 0.55
C ALA A 526 2.44 1.53 0.37
N TRP A 527 3.26 0.97 1.26
CA TRP A 527 4.72 1.16 1.29
C TRP A 527 5.51 -0.11 0.97
N ALA A 528 4.88 -1.27 1.13
CA ALA A 528 5.51 -2.57 0.86
C ALA A 528 4.46 -3.57 0.39
N SER A 529 4.88 -4.54 -0.40
CA SER A 529 4.06 -5.68 -0.82
C SER A 529 4.89 -6.93 -1.03
N LYS A 530 4.26 -8.10 -0.89
CA LYS A 530 4.81 -9.42 -1.20
C LYS A 530 3.70 -10.36 -1.66
N PHE A 531 4.03 -11.27 -2.57
CA PHE A 531 3.28 -12.49 -2.81
C PHE A 531 3.78 -13.58 -1.85
N VAL A 532 2.85 -14.23 -1.14
CA VAL A 532 3.13 -15.30 -0.17
C VAL A 532 1.91 -16.20 -0.08
N ASP A 533 2.09 -17.51 -0.17
CA ASP A 533 1.04 -18.48 0.11
C ASP A 533 0.83 -18.62 1.63
N PHE A 534 -0.06 -17.81 2.23
CA PHE A 534 -0.25 -17.78 3.69
C PHE A 534 -0.97 -19.02 4.21
N ASP A 535 -1.80 -19.65 3.38
CA ASP A 535 -2.63 -20.78 3.80
C ASP A 535 -2.16 -22.13 3.24
N ASN A 536 -1.04 -22.14 2.52
CA ASN A 536 -0.37 -23.29 1.93
C ASN A 536 -1.28 -24.06 0.95
N ASP A 537 -2.09 -23.34 0.16
CA ASP A 537 -2.97 -23.96 -0.83
C ASP A 537 -2.36 -24.07 -2.24
N GLY A 538 -1.12 -23.60 -2.40
CA GLY A 538 -0.35 -23.64 -3.63
C GLY A 538 -0.64 -22.47 -4.57
N ARG A 539 -1.41 -21.47 -4.14
CA ARG A 539 -1.52 -20.17 -4.82
C ARG A 539 -1.04 -19.06 -3.90
N GLU A 540 -0.31 -18.11 -4.48
CA GLU A 540 0.20 -16.99 -3.70
C GLU A 540 -0.92 -15.99 -3.37
N ASP A 541 -0.93 -15.52 -2.12
CA ASP A 541 -1.76 -14.40 -1.71
C ASP A 541 -0.94 -13.10 -1.82
N LEU A 542 -1.61 -12.01 -2.21
CA LEU A 542 -1.02 -10.69 -2.23
C LEU A 542 -1.19 -10.00 -0.87
N TYR A 543 -0.08 -9.70 -0.20
CA TYR A 543 -0.05 -8.88 1.01
C TYR A 543 0.52 -7.50 0.72
N ALA A 544 -0.27 -6.45 0.98
CA ALA A 544 0.14 -5.06 0.85
C ALA A 544 0.08 -4.35 2.20
N VAL A 545 1.21 -3.81 2.64
CA VAL A 545 1.34 -3.08 3.89
C VAL A 545 1.08 -1.61 3.63
N ASN A 546 0.02 -1.08 4.26
CA ASN A 546 -0.28 0.34 4.25
C ASN A 546 -0.05 0.96 5.61
N GLY A 547 0.32 2.24 5.59
CA GLY A 547 0.66 2.95 6.81
C GLY A 547 0.87 4.43 6.53
N TYR A 548 0.14 5.23 7.28
CA TYR A 548 0.50 6.61 7.56
C TYR A 548 0.42 6.79 9.07
N VAL A 549 0.68 7.99 9.57
CA VAL A 549 0.77 8.23 11.01
C VAL A 549 -0.60 8.02 11.69
N THR A 550 -0.85 6.85 12.28
CA THR A 550 -2.13 6.50 12.93
C THR A 550 -2.52 7.55 13.96
N ASN A 551 -3.64 8.25 13.77
CA ASN A 551 -4.23 9.17 14.76
C ASN A 551 -5.61 8.64 15.19
N ASP A 552 -6.28 9.38 16.08
CA ASP A 552 -7.62 9.02 16.55
C ASP A 552 -8.72 9.25 15.48
N ASP A 553 -8.37 9.88 14.34
CA ASP A 553 -9.29 10.20 13.25
C ASP A 553 -9.11 9.21 12.08
N ALA A 554 -10.03 8.26 11.96
CA ALA A 554 -10.01 7.28 10.89
C ALA A 554 -10.22 7.87 9.48
N ASP A 555 -10.53 9.17 9.34
CA ASP A 555 -10.80 9.83 8.05
C ASP A 555 -9.53 10.27 7.28
N ASP A 556 -8.31 10.08 7.82
CA ASP A 556 -7.04 10.68 7.34
C ASP A 556 -6.44 10.12 6.03
N LEU A 557 -7.12 9.22 5.32
CA LEU A 557 -6.72 8.72 3.99
C LEU A 557 -7.92 8.51 3.06
#